data_AF-A0AA96V8Z2-F1
#
_entry.id   AF-A0AA96V8Z2-F1
#
_cell.length_a   1.000
_cell.length_b   1.000
_cell.length_c   1.000
_cell.angle_alpha   90.00
_cell.angle_beta   90.00
_cell.angle_gamma   90.00
#
_symmetry.space_group_name_H-M   'P 1'
#
loop_
_entity.id
_entity.type
_entity.pdbx_description
1 polymer ?
#
loop_
_entity_poly.entity_id
_entity_poly.type
_entity_poly.pdbx_seq_one_letter_code
_entity_poly.pdbx_strand_id
1 'polypeptide(L)'
;MSRVFEIIEKDTAGRIGRLKTPHGVVETPTVMPVINPNLRIVDPAEMKEFGAEILITNSYIIYSKPELRERALSEGLHALIGFDGPIMTDSGSFQLSVYGDVNVENHEIIAFEQAIGTDIGVPLDIPTAPDVRYSQAKEELQITNERLTEARRLVEERRKEAASNAENGLEKQRGDDMLLAGPIQGSTYLDLRAESAEFVSGLDFDVCPIGAVVPLMEAYRYEDLVHVVAAAKSKLDPTVPVHLFGAGHPMMFALAVALGCDLFDSAAYALYAKGGRYITVNGTYPLDRLKYLPCSCPICSKNTAESMQKAANKEELLARHNLYVTFEEIRLIKQAIHEGKLMELVELRCHSHPQMVSALHALYSHSDWLEECDPAVKSTFFECSAESAKRPEVLRYGKRLNRFSLSGKVLIRPARYNKSGLKDADFDHVLYFKPPFGAFPSELDENYPFNAEVQNKPSLLSLQTALENTIALISNNPDAEFTFVKGKRLSEFDAACFDELGKVCRIEESIKADENIDETDADEMNVDETDAVEMNVVEADTVEADADETNGEE
;
A
#
# COMPACT_ATOMS: atom_id res chain seq x y z
N MET A 1 -21.72 -4.64 3.18
CA MET A 1 -21.24 -3.75 4.25
C MET A 1 -20.67 -4.61 5.36
N SER A 2 -19.34 -4.64 5.49
CA SER A 2 -18.66 -5.34 6.58
C SER A 2 -19.14 -4.85 7.94
N ARG A 3 -19.41 -5.78 8.86
CA ARG A 3 -19.81 -5.49 10.24
C ARG A 3 -18.61 -5.27 11.16
N VAL A 4 -17.40 -5.57 10.68
CA VAL A 4 -16.19 -5.67 11.50
C VAL A 4 -15.06 -4.75 11.02
N PHE A 5 -15.22 -4.09 9.87
CA PHE A 5 -14.20 -3.22 9.30
C PHE A 5 -14.73 -1.83 8.97
N GLU A 6 -14.04 -0.80 9.45
CA GLU A 6 -14.32 0.61 9.18
C GLU A 6 -13.14 1.24 8.43
N ILE A 7 -13.43 2.01 7.38
CA ILE A 7 -12.43 2.81 6.66
C ILE A 7 -12.39 4.20 7.28
N ILE A 8 -11.19 4.65 7.67
CA ILE A 8 -10.97 5.97 8.28
C ILE A 8 -10.48 6.96 7.24
N GLU A 9 -9.39 6.59 6.54
CA GLU A 9 -8.75 7.42 5.53
C GLU A 9 -8.41 6.57 4.31
N LYS A 10 -8.27 7.23 3.16
CA LYS A 10 -8.02 6.56 1.88
C LYS A 10 -7.11 7.40 1.02
N ASP A 11 -6.25 6.74 0.26
CA ASP A 11 -5.51 7.32 -0.85
C ASP A 11 -5.36 6.27 -1.95
N THR A 12 -5.76 6.60 -3.18
CA THR A 12 -5.90 5.62 -4.28
C THR A 12 -6.81 4.47 -3.85
N ALA A 13 -6.43 3.19 -3.98
CA ALA A 13 -7.20 2.07 -3.42
C ALA A 13 -6.75 1.68 -2.00
N GLY A 14 -5.66 2.28 -1.50
CA GLY A 14 -5.13 2.06 -0.16
C GLY A 14 -5.95 2.79 0.90
N ARG A 15 -5.97 2.23 2.11
CA ARG A 15 -6.84 2.72 3.18
C ARG A 15 -6.28 2.45 4.56
N ILE A 16 -6.46 3.43 5.45
CA ILE A 16 -6.36 3.23 6.89
C ILE A 16 -7.71 2.77 7.40
N GLY A 17 -7.75 1.68 8.14
CA GLY A 17 -9.00 1.12 8.65
C GLY A 17 -8.87 0.52 10.03
N ARG A 18 -10.00 0.16 10.64
CA ARG A 18 -10.08 -0.52 11.93
C ARG A 18 -10.82 -1.84 11.75
N LEU A 19 -10.11 -2.94 11.98
CA LEU A 19 -10.66 -4.29 12.03
C LEU A 19 -10.94 -4.66 13.48
N LYS A 20 -12.22 -4.81 13.83
CA LYS A 20 -12.65 -5.30 15.13
C LYS A 20 -12.61 -6.82 15.17
N THR A 21 -11.86 -7.38 16.11
CA THR A 21 -11.74 -8.82 16.36
C THR A 21 -12.20 -9.16 17.78
N PRO A 22 -12.32 -10.45 18.15
CA PRO A 22 -12.69 -10.84 19.51
C PRO A 22 -11.71 -10.33 20.59
N HIS A 23 -10.40 -10.30 20.31
CA HIS A 23 -9.37 -9.86 21.26
C HIS A 23 -8.79 -8.47 21.00
N GLY A 24 -9.47 -7.60 20.24
CA GLY A 24 -9.04 -6.20 20.11
C GLY A 24 -9.49 -5.52 18.83
N VAL A 25 -8.97 -4.32 18.61
CA VAL A 25 -9.09 -3.61 17.33
C VAL A 25 -7.70 -3.53 16.73
N VAL A 26 -7.61 -3.83 15.43
CA VAL A 26 -6.38 -3.78 14.64
C VAL A 26 -6.49 -2.64 13.65
N GLU A 27 -5.53 -1.73 13.64
CA GLU A 27 -5.42 -0.70 12.62
C GLU A 27 -4.72 -1.25 11.36
N THR A 28 -5.32 -1.04 10.19
CA THR A 28 -4.77 -1.43 8.88
C THR A 28 -4.26 -0.20 8.13
N PRO A 29 -3.31 -0.34 7.16
CA PRO A 29 -2.59 -1.56 6.82
C PRO A 29 -1.64 -2.01 7.94
N THR A 30 -1.47 -3.32 8.11
CA THR A 30 -0.50 -3.87 9.07
C THR A 30 0.01 -5.25 8.68
N VAL A 31 1.07 -5.69 9.36
CA VAL A 31 1.72 -6.99 9.15
C VAL A 31 1.48 -7.86 10.37
N MET A 32 1.14 -9.13 10.12
CA MET A 32 1.03 -10.21 11.08
C MET A 32 2.33 -11.02 11.08
N PRO A 33 3.21 -10.88 12.09
CA PRO A 33 4.35 -11.77 12.23
C PRO A 33 3.88 -13.23 12.35
N VAL A 34 4.43 -14.09 11.50
CA VAL A 34 4.15 -15.52 11.56
C VAL A 34 4.92 -16.12 12.75
N ILE A 35 4.18 -16.73 13.67
CA ILE A 35 4.73 -17.45 14.81
C ILE A 35 4.67 -18.94 14.55
N ASN A 36 5.84 -19.58 14.49
CA ASN A 36 5.93 -21.03 14.57
C ASN A 36 6.06 -21.42 16.05
N PRO A 37 5.10 -22.17 16.64
CA PRO A 37 5.14 -22.53 18.05
C PRO A 37 6.42 -23.28 18.48
N ASN A 38 7.12 -23.91 17.52
CA ASN A 38 8.34 -24.68 17.75
C ASN A 38 9.63 -23.85 17.63
N LEU A 39 9.56 -22.65 17.05
CA LEU A 39 10.73 -21.84 16.71
C LEU A 39 10.48 -20.40 17.13
N ARG A 40 10.90 -20.06 18.36
CA ARG A 40 10.78 -18.71 18.93
C ARG A 40 12.13 -18.01 18.87
N ILE A 41 12.39 -17.26 17.79
CA ILE A 41 13.60 -16.41 17.67
C ILE A 41 13.40 -15.13 18.47
N VAL A 42 12.21 -14.54 18.38
CA VAL A 42 11.75 -13.40 19.15
C VAL A 42 10.50 -13.87 19.89
N ASP A 43 10.39 -13.52 21.17
CA ASP A 43 9.23 -13.90 21.98
C ASP A 43 7.96 -13.23 21.43
N PRO A 44 6.84 -13.96 21.24
CA PRO A 44 5.57 -13.36 20.82
C PRO A 44 5.10 -12.19 21.68
N ALA A 45 5.37 -12.19 22.99
CA ALA A 45 5.00 -11.10 23.89
C ALA A 45 5.74 -9.78 23.55
N GLU A 46 6.95 -9.88 23.00
CA GLU A 46 7.77 -8.73 22.60
C GLU A 46 7.35 -8.17 21.23
N MET A 47 6.47 -8.84 20.47
CA MET A 47 6.08 -8.39 19.13
C MET A 47 5.40 -7.01 19.14
N LYS A 48 4.75 -6.66 20.25
CA LYS A 48 4.15 -5.34 20.47
C LYS A 48 5.18 -4.21 20.43
N GLU A 49 6.43 -4.47 20.82
CA GLU A 49 7.50 -3.46 20.82
C GLU A 49 7.79 -2.91 19.41
N PHE A 50 7.56 -3.73 18.37
CA PHE A 50 7.80 -3.33 16.98
C PHE A 50 6.58 -2.62 16.37
N GLY A 51 5.40 -2.83 16.94
CA GLY A 51 4.10 -2.35 16.43
C GLY A 51 3.15 -3.45 15.97
N ALA A 52 3.39 -4.73 16.33
CA ALA A 52 2.46 -5.80 15.99
C ALA A 52 1.20 -5.74 16.86
N GLU A 53 0.05 -5.47 16.23
CA GLU A 53 -1.26 -5.50 16.88
C GLU A 53 -1.95 -6.86 16.71
N ILE A 54 -1.53 -7.66 15.74
CA ILE A 54 -2.09 -8.98 15.41
C ILE A 54 -0.97 -9.93 15.00
N LEU A 55 -1.10 -11.21 15.35
CA LEU A 55 -0.18 -12.27 14.94
C LEU A 55 -0.90 -13.29 14.06
N ILE A 56 -0.13 -14.12 13.36
CA ILE A 56 -0.65 -15.30 12.66
C ILE A 56 0.15 -16.54 13.05
N THR A 57 -0.52 -17.67 13.20
CA THR A 57 0.12 -18.98 13.36
C THR A 57 -0.59 -20.01 12.49
N ASN A 58 -0.17 -21.27 12.54
CA ASN A 58 -0.70 -22.32 11.69
C ASN A 58 -1.43 -23.36 12.54
N SER A 59 -2.76 -23.43 12.40
CA SER A 59 -3.63 -24.32 13.17
C SER A 59 -3.33 -25.79 12.86
N TYR A 60 -2.93 -26.12 11.63
CA TYR A 60 -2.52 -27.48 11.28
C TYR A 60 -1.27 -27.94 12.04
N ILE A 61 -0.22 -27.11 12.15
CA ILE A 61 0.99 -27.47 12.94
C ILE A 61 0.62 -27.76 14.40
N ILE A 62 -0.30 -26.98 14.97
CA ILE A 62 -0.78 -27.17 16.34
C ILE A 62 -1.59 -28.47 16.42
N TYR A 63 -2.50 -28.71 15.47
CA TYR A 63 -3.35 -29.89 15.40
C TYR A 63 -2.55 -31.19 15.26
N SER A 64 -1.54 -31.22 14.38
CA SER A 64 -0.77 -32.42 14.07
C SER A 64 0.18 -32.85 15.18
N LYS A 65 0.51 -31.96 16.13
CA LYS A 65 1.43 -32.27 17.24
C LYS A 65 0.63 -32.50 18.53
N PRO A 66 0.60 -33.74 19.08
CA PRO A 66 -0.22 -34.05 20.25
C PRO A 66 -0.02 -33.10 21.42
N GLU A 67 1.24 -32.79 21.76
CA GLU A 67 1.59 -31.89 22.87
C GLU A 67 1.05 -30.46 22.66
N LEU A 68 1.09 -29.94 21.43
CA LEU A 68 0.56 -28.61 21.13
C LEU A 68 -0.97 -28.63 21.08
N ARG A 69 -1.57 -29.67 20.47
CA ARG A 69 -3.02 -29.84 20.38
C ARG A 69 -3.65 -29.93 21.76
N GLU A 70 -3.12 -30.75 22.65
CA GLU A 70 -3.64 -30.93 24.01
C GLU A 70 -3.58 -29.61 24.80
N ARG A 71 -2.44 -28.90 24.73
CA ARG A 71 -2.29 -27.59 25.36
C ARG A 71 -3.19 -26.53 24.77
N ALA A 72 -3.34 -26.47 23.44
CA ALA A 72 -4.23 -25.50 22.78
C ALA A 72 -5.69 -25.72 23.19
N LEU A 73 -6.13 -26.98 23.30
CA LEU A 73 -7.49 -27.31 23.73
C LEU A 73 -7.73 -26.98 25.20
N SER A 74 -6.75 -27.24 26.08
CA SER A 74 -6.89 -26.97 27.52
C SER A 74 -6.69 -25.50 27.89
N GLU A 75 -5.62 -24.88 27.43
CA GLU A 75 -5.19 -23.51 27.80
C GLU A 75 -5.75 -22.45 26.85
N GLY A 76 -5.93 -22.79 25.57
CA GLY A 76 -6.29 -21.85 24.50
C GLY A 76 -5.10 -21.31 23.71
N LEU A 77 -5.40 -20.80 22.51
CA LEU A 77 -4.40 -20.34 21.55
C LEU A 77 -3.54 -19.19 22.09
N HIS A 78 -4.17 -18.19 22.71
CA HIS A 78 -3.48 -17.01 23.26
C HIS A 78 -2.48 -17.39 24.35
N ALA A 79 -2.86 -18.29 25.27
CA ALA A 79 -1.99 -18.80 26.32
C ALA A 79 -0.85 -19.67 25.75
N LEU A 80 -1.14 -20.50 24.74
CA LEU A 80 -0.13 -21.32 24.07
C LEU A 80 0.94 -20.45 23.39
N ILE A 81 0.52 -19.40 22.67
CA ILE A 81 1.42 -18.50 21.95
C ILE A 81 2.12 -17.55 22.93
N GLY A 82 1.43 -17.08 23.96
CA GLY A 82 1.91 -16.02 24.86
C GLY A 82 1.62 -14.62 24.31
N PHE A 83 0.51 -14.44 23.60
CA PHE A 83 0.08 -13.16 23.04
C PHE A 83 -1.39 -12.90 23.38
N ASP A 84 -1.65 -11.75 23.98
CA ASP A 84 -2.94 -11.28 24.50
C ASP A 84 -3.76 -10.49 23.47
N GLY A 85 -3.17 -10.13 22.34
CA GLY A 85 -3.89 -9.51 21.22
C GLY A 85 -4.46 -10.53 20.23
N PRO A 86 -5.06 -10.06 19.13
CA PRO A 86 -5.64 -10.88 18.07
C PRO A 86 -4.67 -11.88 17.44
N ILE A 87 -5.14 -13.11 17.18
CA ILE A 87 -4.39 -14.17 16.50
C ILE A 87 -5.24 -14.77 15.37
N MET A 88 -4.74 -14.63 14.14
CA MET A 88 -5.23 -15.36 12.96
C MET A 88 -4.59 -16.74 12.90
N THR A 89 -5.33 -17.75 12.43
CA THR A 89 -4.74 -19.06 12.12
C THR A 89 -4.87 -19.42 10.66
N ASP A 90 -3.77 -19.83 10.05
CA ASP A 90 -3.74 -20.48 8.74
C ASP A 90 -4.05 -21.98 8.88
N SER A 91 -4.84 -22.52 7.96
CA SER A 91 -5.38 -23.89 7.97
C SER A 91 -4.39 -24.99 7.63
N GLY A 92 -3.17 -24.62 7.20
CA GLY A 92 -2.19 -25.58 6.71
C GLY A 92 -2.14 -25.71 5.18
N SER A 93 -2.82 -24.82 4.46
CA SER A 93 -2.85 -24.79 2.99
C SER A 93 -1.45 -24.64 2.38
N PHE A 94 -0.53 -23.93 3.04
CA PHE A 94 0.86 -23.90 2.61
C PHE A 94 1.54 -25.29 2.66
N GLN A 95 1.22 -26.12 3.64
CA GLN A 95 1.71 -27.49 3.75
C GLN A 95 1.09 -28.38 2.67
N LEU A 96 -0.19 -28.18 2.31
CA LEU A 96 -0.79 -28.81 1.13
C LEU A 96 0.01 -28.50 -0.14
N SER A 97 0.42 -27.25 -0.34
CA SER A 97 1.16 -26.83 -1.55
C SER A 97 2.59 -27.40 -1.62
N VAL A 98 3.26 -27.54 -0.47
CA VAL A 98 4.66 -28.00 -0.40
C VAL A 98 4.76 -29.53 -0.32
N TYR A 99 3.88 -30.18 0.44
CA TYR A 99 3.97 -31.61 0.75
C TYR A 99 2.91 -32.47 0.05
N GLY A 100 1.89 -31.86 -0.57
CA GLY A 100 0.89 -32.53 -1.40
C GLY A 100 -0.21 -33.27 -0.65
N ASP A 101 -0.13 -33.39 0.68
CA ASP A 101 -1.18 -34.02 1.50
C ASP A 101 -1.23 -33.43 2.92
N VAL A 102 -2.43 -33.20 3.41
CA VAL A 102 -2.74 -32.78 4.77
C VAL A 102 -3.87 -33.67 5.23
N ASN A 103 -3.61 -34.47 6.27
CA ASN A 103 -4.52 -35.48 6.78
C ASN A 103 -5.54 -34.86 7.77
N VAL A 104 -6.29 -33.85 7.31
CA VAL A 104 -7.36 -33.19 8.07
C VAL A 104 -8.45 -32.74 7.10
N GLU A 105 -9.70 -32.93 7.50
CA GLU A 105 -10.85 -32.45 6.74
C GLU A 105 -11.18 -30.99 7.07
N ASN A 106 -11.87 -30.29 6.15
CA ASN A 106 -12.20 -28.88 6.32
C ASN A 106 -13.06 -28.59 7.57
N HIS A 107 -14.05 -29.44 7.87
CA HIS A 107 -14.85 -29.28 9.09
C HIS A 107 -14.05 -29.52 10.38
N GLU A 108 -13.05 -30.41 10.35
CA GLU A 108 -12.20 -30.69 11.51
C GLU A 108 -11.29 -29.50 11.84
N ILE A 109 -10.71 -28.85 10.82
CA ILE A 109 -9.86 -27.68 11.04
C ILE A 109 -10.68 -26.50 11.57
N ILE A 110 -11.86 -26.22 11.00
CA ILE A 110 -12.74 -25.13 11.46
C ILE A 110 -13.20 -25.37 12.91
N ALA A 111 -13.61 -26.60 13.23
CA ALA A 111 -13.99 -26.95 14.61
C ALA A 111 -12.81 -26.82 15.58
N PHE A 112 -11.59 -27.17 15.15
CA PHE A 112 -10.39 -27.02 15.95
C PHE A 112 -10.05 -25.55 16.21
N GLU A 113 -10.09 -24.70 15.19
CA GLU A 113 -9.86 -23.25 15.31
C GLU A 113 -10.83 -22.59 16.28
N GLN A 114 -12.11 -22.96 16.23
CA GLN A 114 -13.11 -22.52 17.21
C GLN A 114 -12.76 -23.00 18.62
N ALA A 115 -12.41 -24.28 18.79
CA ALA A 115 -12.11 -24.88 20.08
C ALA A 115 -10.86 -24.30 20.75
N ILE A 116 -9.86 -23.87 19.98
CA ILE A 116 -8.65 -23.23 20.52
C ILE A 116 -8.78 -21.71 20.66
N GLY A 117 -9.84 -21.11 20.12
CA GLY A 117 -10.15 -19.69 20.26
C GLY A 117 -9.38 -18.78 19.35
N THR A 118 -9.22 -19.21 18.10
CA THR A 118 -8.76 -18.35 17.02
C THR A 118 -9.66 -17.11 16.89
N ASP A 119 -9.06 -15.93 16.64
CA ASP A 119 -9.81 -14.70 16.34
C ASP A 119 -10.30 -14.66 14.89
N ILE A 120 -9.42 -15.05 13.95
CA ILE A 120 -9.69 -15.09 12.52
C ILE A 120 -9.29 -16.47 12.00
N GLY A 121 -10.28 -17.32 11.74
CA GLY A 121 -10.08 -18.67 11.21
C GLY A 121 -10.01 -18.68 9.70
N VAL A 122 -9.20 -19.58 9.15
CA VAL A 122 -9.05 -19.79 7.71
C VAL A 122 -9.52 -21.22 7.41
N PRO A 123 -10.45 -21.41 6.46
CA PRO A 123 -10.81 -22.76 6.01
C PRO A 123 -9.69 -23.42 5.20
N LEU A 124 -9.81 -24.72 4.95
CA LEU A 124 -8.82 -25.46 4.17
C LEU A 124 -8.98 -25.17 2.66
N ASP A 125 -8.34 -24.14 2.15
CA ASP A 125 -8.32 -23.81 0.72
C ASP A 125 -7.26 -24.62 -0.05
N ILE A 126 -7.32 -24.58 -1.39
CA ILE A 126 -6.28 -25.13 -2.26
C ILE A 126 -5.50 -23.97 -2.88
N PRO A 127 -4.24 -23.73 -2.47
CA PRO A 127 -3.42 -22.68 -3.03
C PRO A 127 -2.85 -23.12 -4.38
N THR A 128 -3.69 -23.07 -5.41
CA THR A 128 -3.36 -23.43 -6.79
C THR A 128 -2.14 -22.65 -7.28
N ALA A 129 -1.04 -23.36 -7.53
CA ALA A 129 0.22 -22.77 -7.96
C ALA A 129 0.07 -21.93 -9.26
N PRO A 130 0.92 -20.91 -9.46
CA PRO A 130 0.97 -20.17 -10.72
C PRO A 130 1.15 -21.07 -11.95
N ASP A 131 0.47 -20.72 -13.05
CA ASP A 131 0.66 -21.29 -14.38
C ASP A 131 0.38 -22.81 -14.53
N VAL A 132 -0.37 -23.40 -13.59
CA VAL A 132 -0.95 -24.74 -13.80
C VAL A 132 -1.98 -24.70 -14.94
N ARG A 133 -2.41 -25.87 -15.43
CA ARG A 133 -3.45 -25.90 -16.49
C ARG A 133 -4.73 -25.24 -16.00
N TYR A 134 -5.36 -24.42 -16.84
CA TYR A 134 -6.64 -23.78 -16.55
C TYR A 134 -7.70 -24.73 -15.99
N SER A 135 -7.84 -25.93 -16.57
CA SER A 135 -8.80 -26.93 -16.08
C SER A 135 -8.53 -27.38 -14.65
N GLN A 136 -7.25 -27.51 -14.28
CA GLN A 136 -6.83 -27.86 -12.92
C GLN A 136 -7.08 -26.69 -11.97
N ALA A 137 -6.71 -25.46 -12.36
CA ALA A 137 -6.99 -24.27 -11.55
C ALA A 137 -8.48 -24.11 -11.26
N LYS A 138 -9.33 -24.39 -12.25
CA LYS A 138 -10.78 -24.34 -12.10
C LYS A 138 -11.32 -25.43 -11.18
N GLU A 139 -10.82 -26.66 -11.30
CA GLU A 139 -11.21 -27.78 -10.44
C GLU A 139 -10.83 -27.53 -8.98
N GLU A 140 -9.59 -27.11 -8.72
CA GLU A 140 -9.10 -26.78 -7.38
C GLU A 140 -9.84 -25.57 -6.77
N LEU A 141 -10.17 -24.57 -7.59
CA LEU A 141 -11.01 -23.45 -7.16
C LEU A 141 -12.43 -23.90 -6.78
N GLN A 142 -13.01 -24.83 -7.54
CA GLN A 142 -14.33 -25.38 -7.21
C GLN A 142 -14.31 -26.09 -5.84
N ILE A 143 -13.29 -26.92 -5.58
CA ILE A 143 -13.12 -27.59 -4.27
C ILE A 143 -12.97 -26.55 -3.16
N THR A 144 -12.18 -25.49 -3.40
CA THR A 144 -12.05 -24.38 -2.46
C THR A 144 -13.41 -23.75 -2.16
N ASN A 145 -14.20 -23.41 -3.18
CA ASN A 145 -15.54 -22.82 -3.03
C ASN A 145 -16.52 -23.71 -2.24
N GLU A 146 -16.46 -25.03 -2.44
CA GLU A 146 -17.25 -26.01 -1.68
C GLU A 146 -16.88 -25.98 -0.19
N ARG A 147 -15.57 -25.95 0.13
CA ARG A 147 -15.05 -25.85 1.51
C ARG A 147 -15.35 -24.50 2.16
N LEU A 148 -15.30 -23.41 1.40
CA LEU A 148 -15.72 -22.08 1.86
C LEU A 148 -17.19 -22.06 2.26
N THR A 149 -18.05 -22.68 1.44
CA THR A 149 -19.49 -22.80 1.74
C THR A 149 -19.73 -23.61 3.01
N GLU A 150 -19.03 -24.73 3.17
CA GLU A 150 -19.10 -25.55 4.38
C GLU A 150 -18.66 -24.77 5.63
N ALA A 151 -17.51 -24.10 5.56
CA ALA A 151 -16.98 -23.32 6.67
C ALA A 151 -17.92 -22.17 7.08
N ARG A 152 -18.49 -21.47 6.09
CA ARG A 152 -19.48 -20.41 6.35
C ARG A 152 -20.69 -20.95 7.10
N ARG A 153 -21.23 -22.09 6.66
CA ARG A 153 -22.35 -22.77 7.31
C ARG A 153 -22.02 -23.14 8.76
N LEU A 154 -20.88 -23.78 9.01
CA LEU A 154 -20.46 -24.23 10.34
C LEU A 154 -20.30 -23.06 11.33
N VAL A 155 -19.64 -21.97 10.90
CA VAL A 155 -19.46 -20.80 11.76
C VAL A 155 -20.79 -20.07 12.01
N GLU A 156 -21.69 -20.03 11.02
CA GLU A 156 -23.00 -19.41 11.19
C GLU A 156 -23.92 -20.22 12.12
N GLU A 157 -23.89 -21.56 12.03
CA GLU A 157 -24.55 -22.45 12.98
C GLU A 157 -24.04 -22.22 14.40
N ARG A 158 -22.73 -22.10 14.57
CA ARG A 158 -22.11 -21.80 15.86
C ARG A 158 -22.53 -20.44 16.41
N ARG A 159 -22.55 -19.39 15.58
CA ARG A 159 -23.00 -18.04 15.97
C ARG A 159 -24.46 -18.03 16.42
N LYS A 160 -25.34 -18.79 15.74
CA LYS A 160 -26.75 -18.95 16.14
C LYS A 160 -26.90 -19.69 17.47
N GLU A 161 -26.12 -20.75 17.68
CA GLU A 161 -26.08 -21.47 18.95
C GLU A 161 -25.61 -20.54 20.08
N ALA A 162 -24.55 -19.77 19.87
CA ALA A 162 -24.04 -18.80 20.84
C ALA A 162 -25.06 -17.71 21.18
N ALA A 163 -25.78 -17.18 20.18
CA ALA A 163 -26.85 -16.19 20.41
C ALA A 163 -28.00 -16.77 21.24
N SER A 164 -28.47 -17.97 20.90
CA SER A 164 -29.48 -18.70 21.67
C SER A 164 -29.01 -18.96 23.11
N ASN A 165 -27.77 -19.39 23.30
CA ASN A 165 -27.18 -19.62 24.61
C ASN A 165 -27.16 -18.32 25.45
N ALA A 166 -26.79 -17.19 24.84
CA ALA A 166 -26.79 -15.89 25.51
C ALA A 166 -28.21 -15.45 25.93
N GLU A 167 -29.23 -15.65 25.10
CA GLU A 167 -30.63 -15.37 25.46
C GLU A 167 -31.11 -16.23 26.64
N ASN A 168 -30.55 -17.43 26.80
CA ASN A 168 -30.81 -18.34 27.90
C ASN A 168 -29.90 -18.10 29.13
N GLY A 169 -29.08 -17.04 29.13
CA GLY A 169 -28.20 -16.67 30.24
C GLY A 169 -26.96 -17.55 30.41
N LEU A 170 -26.59 -18.32 29.38
CA LEU A 170 -25.35 -19.10 29.38
C LEU A 170 -24.16 -18.22 28.99
N GLU A 171 -23.00 -18.51 29.59
CA GLU A 171 -21.76 -17.83 29.25
C GLU A 171 -21.31 -18.14 27.83
N LYS A 172 -20.69 -17.14 27.21
CA LYS A 172 -20.09 -17.26 25.90
C LYS A 172 -18.96 -18.29 25.91
N GLN A 173 -18.91 -19.14 24.90
CA GLN A 173 -17.83 -20.09 24.72
C GLN A 173 -16.71 -19.50 23.86
N ARG A 174 -15.54 -20.12 23.96
CA ARG A 174 -14.40 -19.83 23.10
C ARG A 174 -14.77 -20.09 21.63
N GLY A 175 -14.37 -19.19 20.73
CA GLY A 175 -14.61 -19.31 19.28
C GLY A 175 -15.99 -18.87 18.80
N ASP A 176 -16.91 -18.49 19.70
CA ASP A 176 -18.27 -18.06 19.33
C ASP A 176 -18.28 -16.78 18.47
N ASP A 177 -17.29 -15.91 18.63
CA ASP A 177 -17.11 -14.67 17.84
C ASP A 177 -16.06 -14.79 16.73
N MET A 178 -15.56 -16.00 16.46
CA MET A 178 -14.50 -16.19 15.47
C MET A 178 -14.91 -15.55 14.13
N LEU A 179 -14.04 -14.69 13.61
CA LEU A 179 -14.15 -14.15 12.26
C LEU A 179 -13.71 -15.21 11.26
N LEU A 180 -14.32 -15.22 10.08
CA LEU A 180 -14.01 -16.21 9.06
C LEU A 180 -13.39 -15.54 7.84
N ALA A 181 -12.22 -16.02 7.45
CA ALA A 181 -11.55 -15.62 6.23
C ALA A 181 -12.06 -16.40 5.01
N GLY A 182 -12.19 -15.74 3.86
CA GLY A 182 -12.55 -16.35 2.58
C GLY A 182 -11.41 -16.23 1.55
N PRO A 183 -10.47 -17.18 1.50
CA PRO A 183 -9.36 -17.14 0.53
C PRO A 183 -9.83 -17.12 -0.93
N ILE A 184 -9.32 -16.14 -1.69
CA ILE A 184 -9.50 -15.99 -3.13
C ILE A 184 -8.37 -16.72 -3.85
N GLN A 185 -8.73 -17.68 -4.69
CA GLN A 185 -7.82 -18.53 -5.46
C GLN A 185 -8.06 -18.39 -6.97
N GLY A 186 -7.32 -19.12 -7.80
CA GLY A 186 -7.44 -19.05 -9.26
C GLY A 186 -6.12 -18.96 -10.03
N SER A 187 -4.97 -19.27 -9.39
CA SER A 187 -3.66 -19.24 -10.05
C SER A 187 -3.34 -17.86 -10.66
N THR A 188 -2.75 -17.82 -11.85
CA THR A 188 -2.46 -16.62 -12.66
C THR A 188 -3.59 -16.26 -13.64
N TYR A 189 -4.75 -16.92 -13.55
CA TYR A 189 -5.90 -16.68 -14.43
C TYR A 189 -6.80 -15.58 -13.86
N LEU A 190 -6.81 -14.42 -14.51
CA LEU A 190 -7.50 -13.22 -14.01
C LEU A 190 -9.03 -13.40 -13.96
N ASP A 191 -9.60 -14.16 -14.89
CA ASP A 191 -11.01 -14.51 -14.91
C ASP A 191 -11.40 -15.42 -13.73
N LEU A 192 -10.58 -16.41 -13.38
CA LEU A 192 -10.80 -17.24 -12.19
C LEU A 192 -10.63 -16.44 -10.89
N ARG A 193 -9.68 -15.49 -10.83
CA ARG A 193 -9.52 -14.59 -9.69
C ARG A 193 -10.75 -13.70 -9.48
N ALA A 194 -11.30 -13.16 -10.56
CA ALA A 194 -12.53 -12.38 -10.54
C ALA A 194 -13.74 -13.22 -10.13
N GLU A 195 -13.89 -14.44 -10.68
CA GLU A 195 -14.95 -15.40 -10.32
C GLU A 195 -14.88 -15.77 -8.83
N SER A 196 -13.68 -16.06 -8.31
CA SER A 196 -13.47 -16.37 -6.90
C SER A 196 -13.81 -15.20 -5.98
N ALA A 197 -13.41 -13.97 -6.33
CA ALA A 197 -13.72 -12.78 -5.56
C ALA A 197 -15.23 -12.45 -5.54
N GLU A 198 -15.93 -12.66 -6.65
CA GLU A 198 -17.38 -12.50 -6.74
C GLU A 198 -18.10 -13.57 -5.88
N PHE A 199 -17.65 -14.82 -5.94
CA PHE A 199 -18.17 -15.90 -5.10
C PHE A 199 -18.01 -15.61 -3.60
N VAL A 200 -16.80 -15.23 -3.18
CA VAL A 200 -16.49 -14.90 -1.77
C VAL A 200 -17.33 -13.71 -1.29
N SER A 201 -17.50 -12.69 -2.12
CA SER A 201 -18.34 -11.52 -1.79
C SER A 201 -19.81 -11.88 -1.57
N GLY A 202 -20.30 -12.95 -2.19
CA GLY A 202 -21.67 -13.45 -2.02
C GLY A 202 -21.92 -14.21 -0.71
N LEU A 203 -20.89 -14.52 0.08
CA LEU A 203 -20.97 -15.40 1.26
C LEU A 203 -20.69 -14.70 2.60
N ASP A 204 -20.61 -13.36 2.63
CA ASP A 204 -20.41 -12.56 3.84
C ASP A 204 -19.21 -13.04 4.70
N PHE A 205 -18.03 -13.17 4.09
CA PHE A 205 -16.77 -13.39 4.81
C PHE A 205 -16.28 -12.12 5.49
N ASP A 206 -15.59 -12.28 6.63
CA ASP A 206 -15.18 -11.16 7.49
C ASP A 206 -13.83 -10.56 7.04
N VAL A 207 -12.97 -11.38 6.43
CA VAL A 207 -11.67 -11.02 5.83
C VAL A 207 -11.49 -11.80 4.54
N CYS A 208 -10.90 -11.21 3.50
CA CYS A 208 -10.72 -11.87 2.20
C CYS A 208 -9.24 -11.95 1.82
N PRO A 209 -8.56 -13.07 2.14
CA PRO A 209 -7.20 -13.27 1.69
C PRO A 209 -7.08 -13.50 0.17
N ILE A 210 -5.99 -13.07 -0.45
CA ILE A 210 -5.61 -13.40 -1.82
C ILE A 210 -4.45 -14.40 -1.74
N GLY A 211 -4.74 -15.65 -2.07
CA GLY A 211 -3.83 -16.79 -1.90
C GLY A 211 -3.01 -17.16 -3.14
N ALA A 212 -2.09 -18.11 -2.96
CA ALA A 212 -1.21 -18.67 -4.01
C ALA A 212 -0.31 -17.67 -4.75
N VAL A 213 -0.03 -16.52 -4.13
CA VAL A 213 0.82 -15.46 -4.70
C VAL A 213 2.27 -15.50 -4.20
N VAL A 214 2.57 -16.31 -3.18
CA VAL A 214 3.94 -16.45 -2.63
C VAL A 214 4.97 -16.78 -3.70
N PRO A 215 4.75 -17.77 -4.61
CA PRO A 215 5.74 -18.07 -5.64
C PRO A 215 5.96 -16.91 -6.63
N LEU A 216 4.96 -16.04 -6.85
CA LEU A 216 5.12 -14.84 -7.67
C LEU A 216 6.09 -13.85 -7.01
N MET A 217 5.93 -13.62 -5.70
CA MET A 217 6.80 -12.73 -4.93
C MET A 217 8.23 -13.26 -4.83
N GLU A 218 8.41 -14.56 -4.56
CA GLU A 218 9.73 -15.19 -4.50
C GLU A 218 10.46 -15.16 -5.86
N ALA A 219 9.71 -15.27 -6.97
CA ALA A 219 10.23 -15.17 -8.33
C ALA A 219 10.30 -13.72 -8.85
N TYR A 220 10.02 -12.72 -8.02
CA TYR A 220 9.99 -11.29 -8.40
C TYR A 220 9.01 -10.99 -9.56
N ARG A 221 7.97 -11.80 -9.76
CA ARG A 221 6.89 -11.60 -10.74
C ARG A 221 5.84 -10.63 -10.22
N TYR A 222 6.29 -9.43 -9.83
CA TYR A 222 5.43 -8.42 -9.23
C TYR A 222 4.40 -7.85 -10.22
N GLU A 223 4.68 -7.85 -11.52
CA GLU A 223 3.70 -7.51 -12.56
C GLU A 223 2.48 -8.46 -12.52
N ASP A 224 2.71 -9.78 -12.48
CA ASP A 224 1.63 -10.76 -12.34
C ASP A 224 0.87 -10.60 -11.02
N LEU A 225 1.59 -10.29 -9.93
CA LEU A 225 0.97 -9.98 -8.63
C LEU A 225 -0.02 -8.81 -8.74
N VAL A 226 0.37 -7.73 -9.42
CA VAL A 226 -0.51 -6.58 -9.64
C VAL A 226 -1.77 -6.99 -10.38
N HIS A 227 -1.65 -7.72 -11.49
CA HIS A 227 -2.82 -8.14 -12.26
C HIS A 227 -3.74 -9.07 -11.47
N VAL A 228 -3.18 -10.03 -10.72
CA VAL A 228 -3.96 -10.95 -9.87
C VAL A 228 -4.72 -10.19 -8.78
N VAL A 229 -4.06 -9.25 -8.09
CA VAL A 229 -4.69 -8.46 -7.03
C VAL A 229 -5.77 -7.54 -7.61
N ALA A 230 -5.49 -6.82 -8.69
CA ALA A 230 -6.45 -5.94 -9.35
C ALA A 230 -7.69 -6.70 -9.84
N ALA A 231 -7.50 -7.88 -10.45
CA ALA A 231 -8.60 -8.73 -10.91
C ALA A 231 -9.52 -9.14 -9.74
N ALA A 232 -8.94 -9.60 -8.62
CA ALA A 232 -9.71 -9.93 -7.43
C ALA A 232 -10.43 -8.69 -6.85
N LYS A 233 -9.72 -7.58 -6.65
CA LYS A 233 -10.27 -6.35 -6.07
C LYS A 233 -11.39 -5.73 -6.89
N SER A 234 -11.38 -5.90 -8.22
CA SER A 234 -12.43 -5.38 -9.10
C SER A 234 -13.81 -6.01 -8.88
N LYS A 235 -13.89 -7.18 -8.24
CA LYS A 235 -15.13 -7.93 -7.97
C LYS A 235 -15.42 -8.14 -6.48
N LEU A 236 -14.50 -7.77 -5.62
CA LEU A 236 -14.62 -7.93 -4.18
C LEU A 236 -15.45 -6.79 -3.56
N ASP A 237 -16.26 -7.08 -2.52
CA ASP A 237 -16.92 -6.03 -1.73
C ASP A 237 -15.84 -5.04 -1.21
N PRO A 238 -15.91 -3.74 -1.59
CA PRO A 238 -14.90 -2.76 -1.20
C PRO A 238 -14.93 -2.45 0.30
N THR A 239 -15.86 -2.98 1.08
CA THR A 239 -15.96 -2.78 2.53
C THR A 239 -15.28 -3.88 3.36
N VAL A 240 -14.78 -4.94 2.73
CA VAL A 240 -14.12 -6.07 3.44
C VAL A 240 -12.60 -5.92 3.39
N PRO A 241 -11.86 -6.13 4.49
CA PRO A 241 -10.40 -6.05 4.50
C PRO A 241 -9.78 -7.20 3.69
N VAL A 242 -8.68 -6.90 3.00
CA VAL A 242 -7.99 -7.81 2.10
C VAL A 242 -6.63 -8.18 2.65
N HIS A 243 -6.37 -9.48 2.78
CA HIS A 243 -5.10 -10.01 3.25
C HIS A 243 -4.28 -10.53 2.07
N LEU A 244 -3.06 -10.05 1.87
CA LEU A 244 -2.17 -10.61 0.85
C LEU A 244 -1.30 -11.71 1.45
N PHE A 245 -1.61 -12.97 1.16
CA PHE A 245 -0.96 -14.12 1.80
C PHE A 245 0.53 -14.24 1.48
N GLY A 246 1.33 -14.39 2.53
CA GLY A 246 2.79 -14.55 2.52
C GLY A 246 3.57 -13.32 2.05
N ALA A 247 2.91 -12.17 1.91
CA ALA A 247 3.54 -10.92 1.56
C ALA A 247 4.27 -10.33 2.78
N GLY A 248 5.53 -10.70 2.95
CA GLY A 248 6.28 -10.39 4.17
C GLY A 248 7.48 -9.45 4.01
N HIS A 249 7.77 -8.95 2.81
CA HIS A 249 8.95 -8.12 2.52
C HIS A 249 8.57 -6.64 2.29
N PRO A 250 9.19 -5.66 2.99
CA PRO A 250 8.75 -4.25 2.97
C PRO A 250 8.75 -3.57 1.60
N MET A 251 9.67 -3.98 0.71
CA MET A 251 9.81 -3.45 -0.65
C MET A 251 8.51 -3.41 -1.47
N MET A 252 7.54 -4.28 -1.20
CA MET A 252 6.28 -4.34 -1.96
C MET A 252 5.06 -3.82 -1.20
N PHE A 253 5.19 -3.42 0.07
CA PHE A 253 4.03 -3.02 0.88
C PHE A 253 3.32 -1.80 0.31
N ALA A 254 4.05 -0.73 -0.06
CA ALA A 254 3.44 0.47 -0.62
C ALA A 254 2.61 0.15 -1.88
N LEU A 255 3.16 -0.67 -2.78
CA LEU A 255 2.47 -1.11 -4.00
C LEU A 255 1.22 -1.94 -3.68
N ALA A 256 1.32 -2.91 -2.78
CA ALA A 256 0.19 -3.75 -2.41
C ALA A 256 -0.91 -2.97 -1.68
N VAL A 257 -0.54 -2.01 -0.83
CA VAL A 257 -1.49 -1.10 -0.19
C VAL A 257 -2.15 -0.20 -1.23
N ALA A 258 -1.43 0.32 -2.23
CA ALA A 258 -2.02 1.09 -3.32
C ALA A 258 -3.01 0.29 -4.17
N LEU A 259 -2.91 -1.04 -4.17
CA LEU A 259 -3.90 -1.98 -4.73
C LEU A 259 -5.04 -2.32 -3.77
N GLY A 260 -5.04 -1.76 -2.56
CA GLY A 260 -6.07 -1.95 -1.55
C GLY A 260 -5.95 -3.24 -0.75
N CYS A 261 -4.73 -3.75 -0.56
CA CYS A 261 -4.45 -4.76 0.47
C CYS A 261 -4.28 -4.08 1.85
N ASP A 262 -4.84 -4.70 2.88
CA ASP A 262 -4.94 -4.16 4.25
C ASP A 262 -4.13 -4.99 5.27
N LEU A 263 -3.99 -6.29 5.03
CA LEU A 263 -3.28 -7.20 5.92
C LEU A 263 -2.18 -7.91 5.15
N PHE A 264 -1.07 -8.13 5.84
CA PHE A 264 0.11 -8.84 5.35
C PHE A 264 0.52 -9.87 6.39
N ASP A 265 1.23 -10.93 6.00
CA ASP A 265 1.88 -11.84 6.94
C ASP A 265 3.33 -12.10 6.56
N SER A 266 4.18 -12.22 7.58
CA SER A 266 5.62 -12.38 7.39
C SER A 266 6.22 -13.45 8.28
N ALA A 267 6.66 -14.55 7.67
CA ALA A 267 7.71 -15.41 8.23
C ALA A 267 9.11 -14.92 7.83
N ALA A 268 9.19 -13.92 6.93
CA ALA A 268 10.43 -13.47 6.31
C ALA A 268 11.40 -12.92 7.36
N TYR A 269 10.94 -12.18 8.36
CA TYR A 269 11.81 -11.62 9.41
C TYR A 269 12.70 -12.69 10.07
N ALA A 270 12.11 -13.84 10.39
CA ALA A 270 12.78 -14.96 11.03
C ALA A 270 13.56 -15.85 10.05
N LEU A 271 12.95 -16.19 8.90
CA LEU A 271 13.60 -17.03 7.88
C LEU A 271 14.83 -16.35 7.26
N TYR A 272 14.77 -15.03 7.07
CA TYR A 272 15.87 -14.24 6.54
C TYR A 272 16.97 -14.12 7.58
N ALA A 273 16.62 -13.87 8.84
CA ALA A 273 17.58 -13.83 9.93
C ALA A 273 18.37 -15.14 10.08
N LYS A 274 17.70 -16.30 10.05
CA LYS A 274 18.36 -17.62 10.03
C LYS A 274 19.30 -17.81 8.84
N GLY A 275 18.95 -17.24 7.69
CA GLY A 275 19.79 -17.21 6.50
C GLY A 275 20.88 -16.13 6.50
N GLY A 276 21.07 -15.39 7.59
CA GLY A 276 22.03 -14.28 7.65
C GLY A 276 21.66 -13.10 6.75
N ARG A 277 20.37 -12.92 6.46
CA ARG A 277 19.85 -11.89 5.55
C ARG A 277 19.23 -10.71 6.31
N TYR A 278 19.66 -9.52 5.92
CA TYR A 278 19.28 -8.21 6.43
C TYR A 278 18.27 -7.55 5.48
N ILE A 279 17.05 -7.30 5.96
CA ILE A 279 15.97 -6.70 5.18
C ILE A 279 16.09 -5.17 5.17
N THR A 280 15.78 -4.57 4.03
CA THR A 280 15.60 -3.13 3.82
C THR A 280 14.33 -2.88 3.00
N VAL A 281 13.89 -1.63 2.91
CA VAL A 281 12.77 -1.23 2.04
C VAL A 281 13.09 -1.35 0.54
N ASN A 282 14.37 -1.50 0.16
CA ASN A 282 14.80 -1.61 -1.22
C ASN A 282 15.20 -3.03 -1.63
N GLY A 283 15.13 -3.99 -0.71
CA GLY A 283 15.58 -5.36 -0.94
C GLY A 283 16.28 -5.97 0.26
N THR A 284 17.07 -7.01 0.01
CA THR A 284 17.72 -7.80 1.05
C THR A 284 19.21 -7.93 0.80
N TYR A 285 20.01 -7.83 1.87
CA TYR A 285 21.47 -7.98 1.82
C TYR A 285 21.93 -9.17 2.67
N PRO A 286 22.90 -9.97 2.23
CA PRO A 286 23.65 -10.85 3.11
C PRO A 286 24.44 -10.02 4.14
N LEU A 287 24.31 -10.33 5.43
CA LEU A 287 24.99 -9.59 6.50
C LEU A 287 26.52 -9.59 6.33
N ASP A 288 27.08 -10.70 5.87
CA ASP A 288 28.51 -10.87 5.62
C ASP A 288 29.07 -10.02 4.46
N ARG A 289 28.18 -9.39 3.68
CA ARG A 289 28.53 -8.45 2.61
C ARG A 289 28.31 -7.00 2.98
N LEU A 290 27.71 -6.72 4.14
CA LEU A 290 27.49 -5.35 4.60
C LEU A 290 28.76 -4.77 5.21
N LYS A 291 29.15 -3.59 4.74
CA LYS A 291 30.19 -2.77 5.39
C LYS A 291 29.60 -1.83 6.44
N TYR A 292 28.39 -1.35 6.19
CA TYR A 292 27.63 -0.46 7.08
C TYR A 292 26.23 -1.02 7.27
N LEU A 293 25.59 -0.70 8.39
CA LEU A 293 24.18 -0.99 8.62
C LEU A 293 23.38 0.26 8.22
N PRO A 294 22.66 0.28 7.09
CA PRO A 294 21.96 1.46 6.58
C PRO A 294 20.59 1.64 7.27
N CYS A 295 20.58 1.67 8.61
CA CYS A 295 19.37 1.80 9.41
C CYS A 295 19.69 2.40 10.78
N SER A 296 18.72 3.09 11.38
CA SER A 296 18.85 3.74 12.68
C SER A 296 18.04 3.05 13.79
N CYS A 297 17.55 1.82 13.56
CA CYS A 297 16.78 1.08 14.56
C CYS A 297 17.61 0.78 15.83
N PRO A 298 16.98 0.37 16.95
CA PRO A 298 17.67 0.06 18.20
C PRO A 298 18.79 -1.00 18.09
N ILE A 299 18.74 -1.85 17.06
CA ILE A 299 19.81 -2.83 16.77
C ILE A 299 20.96 -2.15 16.03
N CYS A 300 20.67 -1.47 14.91
CA CYS A 300 21.69 -0.90 14.03
C CYS A 300 22.40 0.31 14.64
N SER A 301 21.75 1.07 15.52
CA SER A 301 22.37 2.19 16.25
C SER A 301 23.42 1.76 17.28
N LYS A 302 23.36 0.51 17.74
CA LYS A 302 24.25 -0.04 18.78
C LYS A 302 25.31 -1.01 18.25
N ASN A 303 25.28 -1.32 16.95
CA ASN A 303 26.12 -2.35 16.34
C ASN A 303 26.75 -1.86 15.04
N THR A 304 27.88 -2.45 14.68
CA THR A 304 28.42 -2.38 13.32
C THR A 304 28.07 -3.66 12.57
N ALA A 305 28.23 -3.67 11.24
CA ALA A 305 28.03 -4.88 10.46
C ALA A 305 28.98 -6.01 10.92
N GLU A 306 30.24 -5.66 11.23
CA GLU A 306 31.24 -6.60 11.74
C GLU A 306 30.88 -7.12 13.15
N SER A 307 30.44 -6.26 14.06
CA SER A 307 30.06 -6.69 15.42
C SER A 307 28.85 -7.64 15.38
N MET A 308 27.86 -7.32 14.54
CA MET A 308 26.66 -8.15 14.38
C MET A 308 26.98 -9.50 13.72
N GLN A 309 27.91 -9.53 12.75
CA GLN A 309 28.35 -10.78 12.11
C GLN A 309 29.03 -11.75 13.10
N LYS A 310 29.78 -11.21 14.06
CA LYS A 310 30.53 -11.96 15.08
C LYS A 310 29.68 -12.32 16.31
N ALA A 311 28.49 -11.74 16.46
CA ALA A 311 27.63 -11.96 17.62
C ALA A 311 27.09 -13.40 17.69
N ALA A 312 27.06 -13.98 18.89
CA ALA A 312 26.49 -15.31 19.11
C ALA A 312 24.97 -15.34 18.85
N ASN A 313 24.28 -14.26 19.17
CA ASN A 313 22.84 -14.08 18.95
C ASN A 313 22.52 -13.31 17.64
N LYS A 314 23.38 -13.41 16.62
CA LYS A 314 23.20 -12.71 15.34
C LYS A 314 21.83 -12.92 14.68
N GLU A 315 21.23 -14.11 14.82
CA GLU A 315 19.91 -14.42 14.25
C GLU A 315 18.81 -13.63 14.95
N GLU A 316 18.89 -13.49 16.27
CA GLU A 316 17.96 -12.67 17.04
C GLU A 316 18.11 -11.20 16.66
N LEU A 317 19.35 -10.68 16.60
CA LEU A 317 19.62 -9.29 16.20
C LEU A 317 19.08 -8.99 14.79
N LEU A 318 19.29 -9.88 13.83
CA LEU A 318 18.74 -9.75 12.48
C LEU A 318 17.21 -9.82 12.48
N ALA A 319 16.59 -10.73 13.24
CA ALA A 319 15.14 -10.86 13.29
C ALA A 319 14.49 -9.59 13.85
N ARG A 320 15.05 -9.03 14.94
CA ARG A 320 14.59 -7.77 15.53
C ARG A 320 14.76 -6.60 14.55
N HIS A 321 15.92 -6.48 13.90
CA HIS A 321 16.13 -5.47 12.84
C HIS A 321 15.10 -5.60 11.71
N ASN A 322 14.88 -6.81 11.21
CA ASN A 322 13.94 -7.07 10.13
C ASN A 322 12.51 -6.67 10.53
N LEU A 323 12.09 -6.93 11.77
CA LEU A 323 10.81 -6.47 12.32
C LEU A 323 10.74 -4.93 12.38
N TYR A 324 11.79 -4.26 12.89
CA TYR A 324 11.82 -2.79 12.94
C TYR A 324 11.59 -2.15 11.57
N VAL A 325 12.33 -2.59 10.54
CA VAL A 325 12.18 -2.07 9.17
C VAL A 325 10.77 -2.36 8.62
N THR A 326 10.24 -3.54 8.92
CA THR A 326 8.92 -3.96 8.44
C THR A 326 7.81 -3.06 8.99
N PHE A 327 7.80 -2.81 10.29
CA PHE A 327 6.79 -1.95 10.91
C PHE A 327 7.04 -0.45 10.69
N GLU A 328 8.29 -0.03 10.50
CA GLU A 328 8.61 1.33 10.07
C GLU A 328 8.00 1.66 8.71
N GLU A 329 8.12 0.74 7.74
CA GLU A 329 7.52 0.93 6.42
C GLU A 329 6.00 1.02 6.49
N ILE A 330 5.35 0.19 7.33
CA ILE A 330 3.90 0.29 7.55
C ILE A 330 3.50 1.66 8.12
N ARG A 331 4.24 2.19 9.10
CA ARG A 331 3.98 3.53 9.64
C ARG A 331 4.14 4.61 8.57
N LEU A 332 5.18 4.50 7.73
CA LEU A 332 5.41 5.44 6.63
C LEU A 332 4.28 5.38 5.59
N ILE A 333 3.78 4.19 5.26
CA ILE A 333 2.64 4.02 4.35
C ILE A 333 1.37 4.66 4.93
N LYS A 334 1.09 4.47 6.23
CA LYS A 334 -0.03 5.14 6.90
C LYS A 334 0.12 6.66 6.84
N GLN A 335 1.31 7.19 7.11
CA GLN A 335 1.55 8.63 6.98
C GLN A 335 1.34 9.13 5.54
N ALA A 336 1.78 8.37 4.54
CA ALA A 336 1.58 8.71 3.14
C ALA A 336 0.08 8.71 2.76
N ILE A 337 -0.72 7.77 3.25
CA ILE A 337 -2.18 7.79 3.06
C ILE A 337 -2.79 9.04 3.71
N HIS A 338 -2.39 9.36 4.94
CA HIS A 338 -2.91 10.51 5.67
C HIS A 338 -2.64 11.83 4.95
N GLU A 339 -1.46 11.96 4.34
CA GLU A 339 -1.09 13.13 3.55
C GLU A 339 -1.65 13.09 2.12
N GLY A 340 -2.24 11.99 1.66
CA GLY A 340 -2.64 11.82 0.26
C GLY A 340 -1.44 11.77 -0.71
N LYS A 341 -0.34 11.14 -0.28
CA LYS A 341 0.94 10.99 -1.01
C LYS A 341 1.37 9.52 -1.17
N LEU A 342 0.43 8.58 -1.12
CA LEU A 342 0.73 7.16 -1.25
C LEU A 342 1.40 6.86 -2.59
N MET A 343 0.97 7.50 -3.68
CA MET A 343 1.51 7.27 -5.01
C MET A 343 2.96 7.76 -5.16
N GLU A 344 3.34 8.86 -4.52
CA GLU A 344 4.74 9.30 -4.42
C GLU A 344 5.60 8.24 -3.73
N LEU A 345 5.11 7.66 -2.63
CA LEU A 345 5.82 6.60 -1.93
C LEU A 345 5.92 5.32 -2.78
N VAL A 346 4.84 4.95 -3.48
CA VAL A 346 4.81 3.79 -4.40
C VAL A 346 5.85 3.95 -5.50
N GLU A 347 5.88 5.10 -6.18
CA GLU A 347 6.86 5.37 -7.23
C GLU A 347 8.28 5.30 -6.68
N LEU A 348 8.55 5.92 -5.52
CA LEU A 348 9.85 5.88 -4.87
C LEU A 348 10.29 4.44 -4.58
N ARG A 349 9.40 3.60 -4.05
CA ARG A 349 9.69 2.19 -3.72
C ARG A 349 9.85 1.33 -4.97
N CYS A 350 9.03 1.56 -6.00
CA CYS A 350 9.08 0.77 -7.23
C CYS A 350 10.36 0.98 -8.03
N HIS A 351 10.99 2.15 -7.94
CA HIS A 351 12.28 2.43 -8.57
C HIS A 351 13.48 1.75 -7.87
N SER A 352 13.25 0.96 -6.82
CA SER A 352 14.31 0.18 -6.15
C SER A 352 14.74 -1.08 -6.92
N HIS A 353 13.90 -1.61 -7.82
CA HIS A 353 14.18 -2.85 -8.55
C HIS A 353 13.47 -2.91 -9.92
N PRO A 354 14.09 -3.42 -11.02
CA PRO A 354 13.47 -3.45 -12.35
C PRO A 354 12.09 -4.14 -12.40
N GLN A 355 11.93 -5.25 -11.69
CA GLN A 355 10.65 -5.95 -11.64
C GLN A 355 9.57 -5.19 -10.86
N MET A 356 9.96 -4.31 -9.93
CA MET A 356 9.03 -3.41 -9.25
C MET A 356 8.63 -2.25 -10.15
N VAL A 357 9.52 -1.81 -11.06
CA VAL A 357 9.16 -0.86 -12.14
C VAL A 357 8.16 -1.49 -13.11
N SER A 358 8.36 -2.75 -13.52
CA SER A 358 7.35 -3.47 -14.31
C SER A 358 6.00 -3.53 -13.59
N ALA A 359 6.00 -3.78 -12.28
CA ALA A 359 4.80 -3.77 -11.46
C ALA A 359 4.13 -2.38 -11.37
N LEU A 360 4.92 -1.30 -11.31
CA LEU A 360 4.40 0.07 -11.38
C LEU A 360 3.70 0.35 -12.72
N HIS A 361 4.29 -0.09 -13.82
CA HIS A 361 3.65 0.01 -15.13
C HIS A 361 2.35 -0.79 -15.20
N ALA A 362 2.35 -2.00 -14.63
CA ALA A 362 1.16 -2.83 -14.52
C ALA A 362 0.08 -2.15 -13.66
N LEU A 363 0.45 -1.50 -12.55
CA LEU A 363 -0.47 -0.74 -11.70
C LEU A 363 -1.18 0.35 -12.52
N TYR A 364 -0.41 1.12 -13.30
CA TYR A 364 -0.94 2.16 -14.17
C TYR A 364 -1.71 1.65 -15.39
N SER A 365 -1.65 0.35 -15.71
CA SER A 365 -2.59 -0.25 -16.68
C SER A 365 -4.02 -0.36 -16.12
N HIS A 366 -4.17 -0.22 -14.80
CA HIS A 366 -5.46 -0.21 -14.08
C HIS A 366 -5.86 1.18 -13.58
N SER A 367 -5.30 2.27 -14.14
CA SER A 367 -5.57 3.64 -13.66
C SER A 367 -7.06 4.02 -13.67
N ASP A 368 -7.88 3.46 -14.56
CA ASP A 368 -9.33 3.69 -14.55
C ASP A 368 -9.99 3.21 -13.25
N TRP A 369 -9.68 1.98 -12.81
CA TRP A 369 -10.19 1.44 -11.55
C TRP A 369 -9.60 2.16 -10.33
N LEU A 370 -8.31 2.52 -10.39
CA LEU A 370 -7.69 3.31 -9.33
C LEU A 370 -8.36 4.69 -9.21
N GLU A 371 -8.72 5.33 -10.31
CA GLU A 371 -9.39 6.64 -10.33
C GLU A 371 -10.79 6.61 -9.72
N GLU A 372 -11.53 5.52 -9.88
CA GLU A 372 -12.80 5.30 -9.19
C GLU A 372 -12.61 5.18 -7.66
N CYS A 373 -11.49 4.62 -7.23
CA CYS A 373 -11.17 4.47 -5.82
C CYS A 373 -10.65 5.76 -5.19
N ASP A 374 -9.95 6.57 -5.97
CA ASP A 374 -9.10 7.64 -5.48
C ASP A 374 -9.90 8.85 -4.93
N PRO A 375 -9.49 9.46 -3.79
CA PRO A 375 -10.15 10.66 -3.26
C PRO A 375 -10.17 11.82 -4.25
N ALA A 376 -11.28 12.58 -4.28
CA ALA A 376 -11.43 13.71 -5.20
C ALA A 376 -10.50 14.90 -4.88
N VAL A 377 -10.04 15.02 -3.64
CA VAL A 377 -9.16 16.08 -3.15
C VAL A 377 -8.10 15.46 -2.24
N LYS A 378 -6.85 15.89 -2.38
CA LYS A 378 -5.70 15.48 -1.56
C LYS A 378 -4.77 16.68 -1.30
N SER A 379 -3.61 16.41 -0.70
CA SER A 379 -2.52 17.39 -0.69
C SER A 379 -1.92 17.60 -2.09
N THR A 380 -0.94 18.49 -2.17
CA THR A 380 -0.25 18.85 -3.41
C THR A 380 0.31 17.61 -4.12
N PHE A 381 0.04 17.50 -5.42
CA PHE A 381 0.59 16.47 -6.29
C PHE A 381 2.06 16.75 -6.63
N PHE A 382 2.93 15.74 -6.53
CA PHE A 382 4.35 15.86 -6.89
C PHE A 382 4.69 14.98 -8.10
N GLU A 383 5.13 15.60 -9.19
CA GLU A 383 5.59 14.91 -10.40
C GLU A 383 7.05 14.44 -10.26
N CYS A 384 7.26 13.39 -9.45
CA CYS A 384 8.59 12.85 -9.18
C CYS A 384 9.14 11.94 -10.28
N SER A 385 8.30 11.44 -11.20
CA SER A 385 8.72 10.57 -12.29
C SER A 385 7.89 10.75 -13.55
N ALA A 386 8.31 10.16 -14.68
CA ALA A 386 7.55 10.24 -15.92
C ALA A 386 6.20 9.49 -15.80
N GLU A 387 6.19 8.42 -15.02
CA GLU A 387 5.02 7.58 -14.76
C GLU A 387 3.93 8.34 -13.97
N SER A 388 4.28 9.43 -13.27
CA SER A 388 3.31 10.29 -12.59
C SER A 388 2.22 10.82 -13.53
N ALA A 389 2.50 10.92 -14.83
CA ALA A 389 1.53 11.30 -15.86
C ALA A 389 0.37 10.30 -16.02
N LYS A 390 0.51 9.06 -15.53
CA LYS A 390 -0.51 8.02 -15.59
C LYS A 390 -1.32 7.88 -14.30
N ARG A 391 -1.04 8.71 -13.29
CA ARG A 391 -1.71 8.65 -12.00
C ARG A 391 -3.21 9.00 -12.09
N PRO A 392 -4.03 8.49 -11.15
CA PRO A 392 -5.47 8.72 -11.11
C PRO A 392 -5.91 10.18 -11.25
N GLU A 393 -5.17 11.12 -10.65
CA GLU A 393 -5.45 12.56 -10.65
C GLU A 393 -5.42 13.14 -12.07
N VAL A 394 -4.41 12.76 -12.86
CA VAL A 394 -4.20 13.22 -14.22
C VAL A 394 -5.28 12.65 -15.14
N LEU A 395 -5.61 11.38 -14.95
CA LEU A 395 -6.70 10.71 -15.67
C LEU A 395 -8.06 11.35 -15.35
N ARG A 396 -8.35 11.61 -14.07
CA ARG A 396 -9.57 12.29 -13.61
C ARG A 396 -9.70 13.67 -14.22
N TYR A 397 -8.61 14.42 -14.28
CA TYR A 397 -8.57 15.71 -14.94
C TYR A 397 -9.02 15.60 -16.40
N GLY A 398 -8.43 14.67 -17.16
CA GLY A 398 -8.83 14.38 -18.54
C GLY A 398 -10.32 14.02 -18.68
N LYS A 399 -10.84 13.17 -17.79
CA LYS A 399 -12.27 12.78 -17.75
C LYS A 399 -13.22 13.95 -17.44
N ARG A 400 -12.74 15.04 -16.85
CA ARG A 400 -13.56 16.17 -16.37
C ARG A 400 -13.43 17.44 -17.23
N LEU A 401 -12.72 17.37 -18.36
CA LEU A 401 -12.52 18.53 -19.24
C LEU A 401 -13.83 19.12 -19.79
N ASN A 402 -14.88 18.31 -19.92
CA ASN A 402 -16.21 18.76 -20.35
C ASN A 402 -16.93 19.68 -19.33
N ARG A 403 -16.36 19.88 -18.13
CA ARG A 403 -16.87 20.82 -17.13
C ARG A 403 -16.46 22.26 -17.39
N PHE A 404 -15.46 22.48 -18.25
CA PHE A 404 -15.05 23.81 -18.66
C PHE A 404 -15.89 24.24 -19.86
N SER A 405 -16.56 25.38 -19.73
CA SER A 405 -17.31 26.03 -20.81
C SER A 405 -16.65 27.37 -21.12
N LEU A 406 -15.99 27.43 -22.27
CA LEU A 406 -15.19 28.55 -22.74
C LEU A 406 -15.78 29.05 -24.05
N SER A 407 -15.74 30.37 -24.26
CA SER A 407 -16.19 31.01 -25.51
C SER A 407 -15.34 32.25 -25.80
N GLY A 408 -15.38 32.74 -27.03
CA GLY A 408 -14.57 33.91 -27.40
C GLY A 408 -13.09 33.56 -27.49
N LYS A 409 -12.20 34.51 -27.19
CA LYS A 409 -10.75 34.34 -27.30
C LYS A 409 -10.16 33.75 -26.03
N VAL A 410 -9.43 32.65 -26.17
CA VAL A 410 -8.79 31.95 -25.04
C VAL A 410 -7.29 31.93 -25.22
N LEU A 411 -6.56 32.43 -24.22
CA LEU A 411 -5.10 32.34 -24.16
C LEU A 411 -4.70 31.15 -23.30
N ILE A 412 -3.85 30.27 -23.83
CA ILE A 412 -3.17 29.21 -23.07
C ILE A 412 -1.69 29.57 -22.95
N ARG A 413 -1.16 29.65 -21.74
CA ARG A 413 0.26 29.95 -21.50
C ARG A 413 0.81 29.19 -20.30
N PRO A 414 2.14 28.99 -20.19
CA PRO A 414 2.75 28.52 -18.94
C PRO A 414 2.41 29.47 -17.77
N ALA A 415 2.34 28.91 -16.57
CA ALA A 415 2.05 29.68 -15.35
C ALA A 415 3.08 30.81 -15.13
N ARG A 416 2.60 31.94 -14.59
CA ARG A 416 3.37 33.10 -14.06
C ARG A 416 4.20 33.95 -15.04
N TYR A 417 4.42 33.58 -16.30
CA TYR A 417 5.19 34.42 -17.25
C TYR A 417 4.57 34.50 -18.64
N ASN A 418 4.18 35.71 -19.05
CA ASN A 418 3.78 36.01 -20.42
C ASN A 418 4.83 36.91 -21.12
N LYS A 419 5.93 36.32 -21.59
CA LYS A 419 6.94 37.02 -22.43
C LYS A 419 6.58 36.99 -23.93
N SER A 420 5.34 36.65 -24.29
CA SER A 420 4.90 36.62 -25.70
C SER A 420 4.52 38.01 -26.24
N GLY A 421 4.35 39.00 -25.36
CA GLY A 421 3.83 40.32 -25.72
C GLY A 421 2.30 40.39 -25.84
N LEU A 422 1.61 39.25 -25.75
CA LEU A 422 0.15 39.19 -25.63
C LEU A 422 -0.28 39.69 -24.25
N LYS A 423 -1.35 40.49 -24.18
CA LYS A 423 -1.90 40.95 -22.89
C LYS A 423 -3.09 40.09 -22.51
N ASP A 424 -3.15 39.67 -21.26
CA ASP A 424 -4.25 38.87 -20.72
C ASP A 424 -5.61 39.56 -20.93
N ALA A 425 -5.66 40.90 -20.91
CA ALA A 425 -6.87 41.70 -21.17
C ALA A 425 -7.42 41.64 -22.61
N ASP A 426 -6.65 41.11 -23.57
CA ASP A 426 -7.08 40.94 -24.97
C ASP A 426 -7.87 39.63 -25.19
N PHE A 427 -8.02 38.82 -24.14
CA PHE A 427 -8.65 37.51 -24.16
C PHE A 427 -9.80 37.44 -23.15
N ASP A 428 -10.84 36.70 -23.52
CA ASP A 428 -12.01 36.47 -22.66
C ASP A 428 -11.68 35.47 -21.54
N HIS A 429 -10.73 34.56 -21.78
CA HIS A 429 -10.25 33.58 -20.80
C HIS A 429 -8.74 33.39 -20.87
N VAL A 430 -8.11 33.17 -19.71
CA VAL A 430 -6.69 32.81 -19.58
C VAL A 430 -6.57 31.46 -18.87
N LEU A 431 -5.94 30.52 -19.57
CA LEU A 431 -5.64 29.19 -19.08
C LEU A 431 -4.12 29.05 -18.83
N TYR A 432 -3.75 28.41 -17.72
CA TYR A 432 -2.39 27.96 -17.47
C TYR A 432 -2.17 26.56 -18.00
N PHE A 433 -1.00 26.33 -18.61
CA PHE A 433 -0.56 25.02 -19.08
C PHE A 433 0.45 24.42 -18.10
N LYS A 434 0.10 23.29 -17.48
CA LYS A 434 0.94 22.58 -16.50
C LYS A 434 0.95 21.08 -16.78
N PRO A 435 2.03 20.52 -17.35
CA PRO A 435 2.22 19.08 -17.45
C PRO A 435 2.33 18.41 -16.07
N PRO A 436 1.82 17.18 -15.86
CA PRO A 436 1.20 16.31 -16.86
C PRO A 436 -0.30 16.59 -17.14
N PHE A 437 -0.92 17.55 -16.45
CA PHE A 437 -2.34 17.83 -16.59
C PHE A 437 -2.71 18.41 -17.96
N GLY A 438 -2.32 19.65 -18.25
CA GLY A 438 -2.73 20.37 -19.46
C GLY A 438 -3.16 21.80 -19.17
N ALA A 439 -4.02 22.36 -20.02
CA ALA A 439 -4.52 23.73 -19.91
C ALA A 439 -5.74 23.85 -18.97
N PHE A 440 -5.68 24.67 -17.92
CA PHE A 440 -6.78 24.87 -16.96
C PHE A 440 -6.95 26.37 -16.62
N PRO A 441 -8.15 26.82 -16.18
CA PRO A 441 -8.39 28.23 -15.81
C PRO A 441 -7.38 28.76 -14.80
N SER A 442 -6.80 29.94 -15.07
CA SER A 442 -5.77 30.51 -14.21
C SER A 442 -6.23 30.78 -12.78
N GLU A 443 -7.54 30.97 -12.59
CA GLU A 443 -8.22 31.10 -11.30
C GLU A 443 -8.14 29.83 -10.44
N LEU A 444 -7.79 28.69 -11.04
CA LEU A 444 -7.65 27.41 -10.34
C LEU A 444 -6.19 27.07 -9.96
N ASP A 445 -5.20 27.92 -10.21
CA ASP A 445 -3.77 27.59 -9.99
C ASP A 445 -3.43 27.16 -8.55
N GLU A 446 -4.17 27.66 -7.56
CA GLU A 446 -4.00 27.31 -6.14
C GLU A 446 -4.90 26.15 -5.68
N ASN A 447 -5.75 25.61 -6.56
CA ASN A 447 -6.68 24.53 -6.23
C ASN A 447 -6.09 23.17 -6.57
N TYR A 448 -6.36 22.14 -5.77
CA TYR A 448 -6.00 20.76 -6.12
C TYR A 448 -6.74 20.28 -7.39
N PRO A 449 -6.07 19.56 -8.31
CA PRO A 449 -4.65 19.17 -8.29
C PRO A 449 -3.72 20.18 -9.01
N PHE A 450 -4.22 21.35 -9.40
CA PHE A 450 -3.47 22.33 -10.16
C PHE A 450 -2.41 23.06 -9.34
N ASN A 451 -2.48 23.05 -8.02
CA ASN A 451 -1.38 23.45 -7.13
C ASN A 451 -0.16 22.50 -7.18
N ALA A 452 -0.14 21.52 -8.10
CA ALA A 452 0.93 20.56 -8.30
C ALA A 452 2.32 21.17 -8.44
N GLU A 453 3.29 20.49 -7.82
CA GLU A 453 4.72 20.69 -8.02
C GLU A 453 5.21 19.78 -9.15
N VAL A 454 5.74 20.41 -10.19
CA VAL A 454 6.07 19.74 -11.46
C VAL A 454 7.50 20.03 -11.87
N GLN A 455 8.07 19.17 -12.71
CA GLN A 455 9.45 19.34 -13.14
C GLN A 455 9.60 20.64 -13.95
N ASN A 456 10.71 21.36 -13.75
CA ASN A 456 11.02 22.56 -14.54
C ASN A 456 10.99 22.28 -16.05
N LYS A 457 11.46 21.09 -16.43
CA LYS A 457 11.32 20.51 -17.76
C LYS A 457 10.54 19.20 -17.63
N PRO A 458 9.34 19.09 -18.22
CA PRO A 458 8.54 17.88 -18.10
C PRO A 458 9.19 16.70 -18.83
N SER A 459 8.81 15.48 -18.45
CA SER A 459 9.13 14.30 -19.26
C SER A 459 8.38 14.35 -20.60
N LEU A 460 8.84 13.59 -21.60
CA LEU A 460 8.11 13.47 -22.87
C LEU A 460 6.70 12.93 -22.66
N LEU A 461 6.54 11.95 -21.77
CA LEU A 461 5.24 11.36 -21.45
C LEU A 461 4.31 12.40 -20.81
N SER A 462 4.80 13.13 -19.82
CA SER A 462 4.03 14.19 -19.15
C SER A 462 3.61 15.29 -20.12
N LEU A 463 4.51 15.71 -21.01
CA LEU A 463 4.18 16.70 -22.03
C LEU A 463 3.12 16.17 -23.00
N GLN A 464 3.26 14.94 -23.48
CA GLN A 464 2.29 14.30 -24.38
C GLN A 464 0.90 14.25 -23.74
N THR A 465 0.79 13.74 -22.51
CA THR A 465 -0.49 13.68 -21.77
C THR A 465 -1.11 15.07 -21.59
N ALA A 466 -0.29 16.08 -21.25
CA ALA A 466 -0.76 17.44 -21.09
C ALA A 466 -1.30 18.05 -22.38
N LEU A 467 -0.62 17.79 -23.50
CA LEU A 467 -1.04 18.24 -24.84
C LEU A 467 -2.32 17.53 -25.29
N GLU A 468 -2.42 16.22 -25.08
CA GLU A 468 -3.63 15.43 -25.38
C GLU A 468 -4.85 15.97 -24.62
N ASN A 469 -4.71 16.20 -23.31
CA ASN A 469 -5.77 16.81 -22.51
C ASN A 469 -6.10 18.24 -22.98
N THR A 470 -5.11 19.01 -23.41
CA THR A 470 -5.34 20.37 -23.94
C THR A 470 -6.10 20.34 -25.26
N ILE A 471 -5.77 19.41 -26.16
CA ILE A 471 -6.49 19.21 -27.43
C ILE A 471 -7.94 18.78 -27.16
N ALA A 472 -8.15 17.89 -26.18
CA ALA A 472 -9.49 17.46 -25.77
C ALA A 472 -10.31 18.63 -25.18
N LEU A 473 -9.69 19.50 -24.37
CA LEU A 473 -10.33 20.72 -23.86
C LEU A 473 -10.80 21.64 -24.99
N ILE A 474 -9.92 21.90 -25.97
CA ILE A 474 -10.23 22.74 -27.14
C ILE A 474 -11.39 22.13 -27.93
N SER A 475 -11.35 20.82 -28.15
CA SER A 475 -12.40 20.10 -28.89
C SER A 475 -13.76 20.14 -28.21
N ASN A 476 -13.79 20.17 -26.86
CA ASN A 476 -15.01 20.31 -26.07
C ASN A 476 -15.59 21.75 -26.09
N ASN A 477 -14.85 22.73 -26.60
CA ASN A 477 -15.23 24.15 -26.60
C ASN A 477 -15.14 24.75 -28.01
N PRO A 478 -15.98 24.31 -28.96
CA PRO A 478 -15.89 24.71 -30.38
C PRO A 478 -16.22 26.20 -30.64
N ASP A 479 -16.87 26.87 -29.69
CA ASP A 479 -17.23 28.30 -29.78
C ASP A 479 -16.11 29.24 -29.32
N ALA A 480 -14.95 28.69 -28.95
CA ALA A 480 -13.77 29.44 -28.51
C ALA A 480 -12.63 29.40 -29.56
N GLU A 481 -11.92 30.52 -29.70
CA GLU A 481 -10.70 30.65 -30.49
C GLU A 481 -9.47 30.61 -29.57
N PHE A 482 -8.68 29.55 -29.67
CA PHE A 482 -7.54 29.31 -28.77
C PHE A 482 -6.21 29.79 -29.37
N THR A 483 -5.40 30.44 -28.53
CA THR A 483 -3.99 30.76 -28.80
C THR A 483 -3.11 30.14 -27.72
N PHE A 484 -2.17 29.29 -28.10
CA PHE A 484 -1.22 28.62 -27.22
C PHE A 484 0.17 29.24 -27.31
N VAL A 485 0.75 29.59 -26.16
CA VAL A 485 2.13 30.11 -26.06
C VAL A 485 3.06 29.00 -25.58
N LYS A 486 4.05 28.62 -26.40
CA LYS A 486 5.00 27.54 -26.06
C LYS A 486 5.88 27.89 -24.85
N GLY A 487 6.33 29.15 -24.75
CA GLY A 487 7.20 29.61 -23.66
C GLY A 487 8.59 28.95 -23.62
N LYS A 488 9.48 29.47 -22.77
CA LYS A 488 10.88 29.00 -22.68
C LYS A 488 11.01 27.55 -22.20
N ARG A 489 10.16 27.10 -21.25
CA ARG A 489 10.24 25.73 -20.71
C ARG A 489 9.95 24.65 -21.75
N LEU A 490 9.22 24.98 -22.81
CA LEU A 490 8.86 24.03 -23.87
C LEU A 490 9.70 24.22 -25.14
N SER A 491 10.54 25.25 -25.23
CA SER A 491 11.26 25.61 -26.48
C SER A 491 12.24 24.53 -26.97
N GLU A 492 12.73 23.68 -26.08
CA GLU A 492 13.66 22.59 -26.40
C GLU A 492 12.98 21.34 -26.96
N PHE A 493 11.65 21.23 -26.88
CA PHE A 493 10.92 20.12 -27.47
C PHE A 493 10.72 20.36 -28.96
N ASP A 494 10.85 19.28 -29.74
CA ASP A 494 10.65 19.28 -31.19
C ASP A 494 9.29 19.92 -31.54
N ALA A 495 9.26 20.68 -32.64
CA ALA A 495 8.03 21.20 -33.19
C ALA A 495 7.00 20.09 -33.42
N ALA A 496 7.47 18.90 -33.82
CA ALA A 496 6.62 17.73 -34.04
C ALA A 496 5.76 17.33 -32.82
N CYS A 497 6.21 17.63 -31.59
CA CYS A 497 5.40 17.38 -30.39
C CYS A 497 4.10 18.21 -30.35
N PHE A 498 4.07 19.34 -31.05
CA PHE A 498 2.96 20.30 -31.02
C PHE A 498 2.12 20.28 -32.32
N ASP A 499 2.45 19.45 -33.29
CA ASP A 499 1.79 19.42 -34.60
C ASP A 499 0.27 19.19 -34.48
N GLU A 500 -0.16 18.24 -33.64
CA GLU A 500 -1.59 17.97 -33.43
C GLU A 500 -2.29 19.15 -32.74
N LEU A 501 -1.62 19.82 -31.80
CA LEU A 501 -2.15 21.01 -31.13
C LEU A 501 -2.29 22.17 -32.14
N GLY A 502 -1.32 22.33 -33.04
CA GLY A 502 -1.33 23.38 -34.08
C GLY A 502 -2.45 23.23 -35.12
N LYS A 503 -3.08 22.05 -35.21
CA LYS A 503 -4.26 21.84 -36.06
C LYS A 503 -5.55 22.42 -35.45
N VAL A 504 -5.58 22.60 -34.14
CA VAL A 504 -6.80 22.99 -33.39
C VAL A 504 -6.68 24.36 -32.72
N CYS A 505 -5.48 24.93 -32.60
CA CYS A 505 -5.28 26.28 -32.09
C CYS A 505 -4.09 26.99 -32.75
N ARG A 506 -4.05 28.32 -32.62
CA ARG A 506 -2.89 29.12 -33.03
C ARG A 506 -1.74 28.91 -32.04
N ILE A 507 -0.53 28.63 -32.52
CA ILE A 507 0.67 28.50 -31.68
C ILE A 507 1.56 29.72 -31.85
N GLU A 508 1.96 30.32 -30.74
CA GLU A 508 2.91 31.42 -30.65
C GLU A 508 4.16 30.98 -29.87
N GLU A 509 5.33 31.38 -30.35
CA GLU A 509 6.58 31.22 -29.61
C GLU A 509 6.82 32.44 -28.73
N SER A 510 7.32 32.26 -27.50
CA SER A 510 7.74 33.40 -26.71
C SER A 510 8.92 34.08 -27.39
N ILE A 511 8.81 35.39 -27.63
CA ILE A 511 9.89 36.19 -28.19
C ILE A 511 11.12 36.00 -27.30
N LYS A 512 12.27 35.65 -27.90
CA LYS A 512 13.56 35.70 -27.20
C LYS A 512 13.70 37.12 -26.68
N ALA A 513 13.66 37.31 -25.36
CA ALA A 513 14.09 38.58 -24.79
C ALA A 513 15.52 38.79 -25.28
N ASP A 514 15.74 39.88 -26.00
CA ASP A 514 17.08 40.45 -26.15
C ASP A 514 17.75 40.47 -24.76
N GLU A 515 19.05 40.24 -24.74
CA GLU A 515 19.92 40.16 -23.54
C GLU A 515 20.03 41.50 -22.77
N ASN A 516 19.00 42.34 -22.74
CA ASN A 516 18.98 43.60 -21.99
C ASN A 516 17.60 43.84 -21.38
N ILE A 517 17.40 43.35 -20.16
CA ILE A 517 16.44 43.97 -19.23
C ILE A 517 17.19 44.19 -17.92
N ASP A 518 17.21 45.46 -17.53
CA ASP A 518 17.75 46.04 -16.31
C ASP A 518 17.39 45.22 -15.06
N GLU A 519 18.38 45.01 -14.19
CA GLU A 519 18.27 44.38 -12.87
C GLU A 519 17.48 45.25 -11.86
N THR A 520 16.25 45.65 -12.17
CA THR A 520 15.46 46.49 -11.25
C THR A 520 14.12 45.91 -10.78
N ASP A 521 13.74 44.73 -11.25
CA ASP A 521 12.57 43.99 -10.71
C ASP A 521 12.97 42.62 -10.10
N ALA A 522 14.22 42.50 -9.63
CA ALA A 522 14.70 41.31 -8.90
C ALA A 522 14.35 41.32 -7.40
N ASP A 523 13.76 42.41 -6.87
CA ASP A 523 13.51 42.60 -5.44
C ASP A 523 12.14 42.11 -4.93
N GLU A 524 11.27 41.58 -5.79
CA GLU A 524 10.02 40.89 -5.34
C GLU A 524 10.16 39.35 -5.36
N MET A 525 11.36 38.82 -5.58
CA MET A 525 11.65 37.37 -5.56
C MET A 525 12.16 36.86 -4.20
N ASN A 526 12.02 37.62 -3.12
CA ASN A 526 12.51 37.25 -1.78
C ASN A 526 11.49 37.47 -0.65
N VAL A 527 10.20 37.21 -0.89
CA VAL A 527 9.21 37.12 0.19
C VAL A 527 8.35 35.88 -0.02
N ASP A 528 8.93 34.70 0.22
CA ASP A 528 8.25 33.51 0.79
C ASP A 528 9.22 32.32 1.00
N GLU A 529 10.46 32.59 1.41
CA GLU A 529 11.37 31.55 1.95
C GLU A 529 11.34 31.49 3.49
N THR A 530 10.38 32.15 4.14
CA THR A 530 10.20 32.07 5.60
C THR A 530 8.77 31.72 5.97
N ASP A 531 8.38 30.49 5.66
CA ASP A 531 7.42 29.73 6.45
C ASP A 531 7.92 28.28 6.60
N ALA A 532 9.20 28.16 6.96
CA ALA A 532 9.71 26.97 7.61
C ALA A 532 9.28 27.02 9.09
N VAL A 533 8.22 26.28 9.40
CA VAL A 533 7.91 25.66 10.70
C VAL A 533 8.89 26.04 11.82
N GLU A 534 8.49 26.95 12.70
CA GLU A 534 9.12 27.11 14.02
C GLU A 534 8.95 25.79 14.81
N MET A 535 9.94 24.90 14.71
CA MET A 535 10.15 23.85 15.69
C MET A 535 10.73 24.49 16.95
N ASN A 536 9.88 24.64 17.98
CA ASN A 536 10.31 24.89 19.34
C ASN A 536 11.26 23.76 19.80
N VAL A 537 12.56 24.02 19.78
CA VAL A 537 13.56 23.23 20.49
C VAL A 537 13.50 23.67 21.95
N VAL A 538 12.90 22.83 22.79
CA VAL A 538 13.03 22.94 24.25
C VAL A 538 14.43 22.44 24.59
N GLU A 539 15.34 23.34 24.93
CA GLU A 539 16.61 22.98 25.59
C GLU A 539 16.28 22.41 26.98
N ALA A 540 16.58 21.13 27.16
CA ALA A 540 16.59 20.48 28.46
C ALA A 540 17.94 20.78 29.14
N ASP A 541 17.92 21.71 30.08
CA ASP A 541 19.04 21.91 31.00
C ASP A 541 19.20 20.67 31.90
N THR A 542 20.39 20.09 31.81
CA THR A 542 20.93 19.00 32.60
C THR A 542 20.95 19.36 34.09
N VAL A 543 20.26 18.56 34.90
CA VAL A 543 20.47 18.48 36.35
C VAL A 543 21.64 17.53 36.58
N GLU A 544 22.83 18.06 36.83
CA GLU A 544 23.90 17.29 37.48
C GLU A 544 23.63 17.29 38.99
N ALA A 545 23.30 16.11 39.51
CA ALA A 545 23.42 15.78 40.91
C ALA A 545 24.47 14.68 41.01
N ASP A 546 25.60 14.97 41.66
CA ASP A 546 26.37 13.97 42.37
C ASP A 546 26.94 14.56 43.66
N ALA A 547 26.85 13.74 44.69
CA ALA A 547 26.98 14.07 46.09
C ALA A 547 28.40 13.85 46.62
N ASP A 548 28.61 14.47 47.80
CA ASP A 548 29.58 14.14 48.85
C ASP A 548 31.08 14.29 48.55
N GLU A 549 31.71 15.24 49.26
CA GLU A 549 32.75 14.85 50.23
C GLU A 549 32.95 15.91 51.33
N THR A 550 33.15 15.37 52.52
CA THR A 550 33.36 15.92 53.87
C THR A 550 34.58 16.84 54.08
N ASN A 551 34.55 17.55 55.23
CA ASN A 551 35.63 18.27 55.97
C ASN A 551 35.79 19.76 55.59
N GLY A 552 35.81 20.76 56.47
CA GLY A 552 35.86 20.87 57.93
C GLY A 552 36.50 22.23 58.27
N GLU A 553 36.10 22.86 59.39
CA GLU A 553 36.74 24.03 60.06
C GLU A 553 36.62 25.36 59.27
N GLU A 554 36.27 26.54 59.79
CA GLU A 554 36.28 27.20 61.12
C GLU A 554 35.03 28.09 61.29
#